data_AF-A0A699RUJ5-F1
#
_entry.id   AF-A0A699RUJ5-F1
#
_cell.length_a   1.000
_cell.length_b   1.000
_cell.length_c   1.000
_cell.angle_alpha   90.00
_cell.angle_beta   90.00
_cell.angle_gamma   90.00
#
_symmetry.space_group_name_H-M   'P 1'
#
loop_
_entity.id
_entity.type
_entity.pdbx_description
1 polymer ?
#
loop_
_entity_poly.entity_id
_entity_poly.type
_entity_poly.pdbx_seq_one_letter_code
_entity_poly.pdbx_strand_id
1 'polypeptide(L)' 'MLAPGNYVQWKSRIKRYIDTKPNYDLIHYCLENPPYKLDWQDIEVPVSKGSLITTTERIRETYKNVSQDIRDQLNLQLQ' A
#
# COMPACT_ATOMS: atom_id res chain seq x y z
N MET A 1 -14.26 7.30 15.29
CA MET A 1 -13.52 8.22 14.40
C MET A 1 -12.44 8.91 15.21
N LEU A 2 -11.21 9.01 14.68
CA LEU A 2 -10.10 9.69 15.35
C LEU A 2 -10.37 11.20 15.37
N ALA A 3 -10.27 11.83 16.55
CA ALA A 3 -10.36 13.28 16.66
C ALA A 3 -9.18 13.94 15.92
N PRO A 4 -9.41 14.92 15.02
CA PRO A 4 -8.37 15.52 14.18
C PRO A 4 -7.19 16.10 14.97
N GLY A 5 -7.43 16.59 16.19
CA GLY A 5 -6.41 17.22 17.04
C GLY A 5 -5.34 16.27 17.59
N ASN A 6 -5.55 14.95 17.53
CA ASN A 6 -4.64 13.98 18.17
C ASN A 6 -3.64 13.36 17.20
N TYR A 7 -3.52 13.85 15.97
CA TYR A 7 -2.67 13.25 14.94
C TYR A 7 -1.21 13.08 15.39
N VAL A 8 -0.63 14.09 16.05
CA VAL A 8 0.77 14.04 16.55
C VAL A 8 0.95 12.97 17.64
N GLN A 9 -0.01 12.88 18.55
CA GLN A 9 0.00 11.86 19.62
C GLN A 9 -0.14 10.45 19.03
N TRP A 10 -1.06 10.27 18.08
CA TRP A 10 -1.25 8.99 17.40
C TRP A 10 -0.01 8.57 16.60
N LYS A 11 0.60 9.50 15.86
CA LYS A 11 1.85 9.26 15.14
C LYS A 11 2.95 8.77 16.08
N SER A 12 3.07 9.38 17.26
CA SER A 12 4.05 8.98 18.29
C SER A 12 3.74 7.59 18.88
N ARG A 13 2.46 7.27 19.13
CA ARG A 13 2.04 5.96 19.64
C ARG A 13 2.30 4.84 18.63
N ILE A 14 2.03 5.08 17.35
CA ILE A 14 2.30 4.11 16.28
C ILE A 14 3.80 3.85 16.14
N LYS A 15 4.64 4.89 16.16
CA LYS A 15 6.10 4.73 16.14
C LYS A 15 6.59 3.84 17.29
N ARG A 16 6.22 4.16 18.53
CA ARG A 16 6.60 3.37 19.71
C ARG A 16 6.11 1.92 19.63
N TYR A 17 4.91 1.70 19.08
CA TYR A 17 4.38 0.36 18.89
C TYR A 17 5.22 -0.44 17.90
N ILE A 18 5.60 0.16 16.76
CA ILE A 18 6.46 -0.47 15.75
C ILE A 18 7.81 -0.83 16.36
N ASP A 19 8.42 0.08 17.11
CA ASP A 19 9.73 -0.12 17.76
C ASP A 19 9.75 -1.30 18.74
N THR A 20 8.58 -1.75 19.21
CA THR A 20 8.47 -2.90 20.14
C THR A 20 8.24 -4.24 19.45
N LYS A 21 8.16 -4.28 18.12
CA LYS A 21 7.88 -5.51 17.38
C LYS A 21 9.16 -6.24 16.96
N PRO A 22 9.14 -7.59 16.90
CA PRO A 22 10.30 -8.36 16.44
C PRO A 22 10.69 -8.08 14.98
N ASN A 23 9.76 -7.56 14.17
CA ASN A 23 9.98 -7.14 12.78
C ASN A 23 10.11 -5.62 12.62
N TYR A 24 10.53 -4.88 13.66
CA TYR A 24 10.60 -3.41 13.62
C TYR A 24 11.50 -2.89 12.49
N ASP A 25 12.67 -3.51 12.26
CA ASP A 25 13.59 -3.14 11.16
C ASP A 25 12.91 -3.22 9.80
N LEU A 26 12.16 -4.30 9.55
CA LEU A 26 11.44 -4.51 8.30
C LEU A 26 10.29 -3.53 8.13
N ILE A 27 9.57 -3.21 9.22
CA ILE A 27 8.50 -2.20 9.18
C ILE A 27 9.09 -0.82 8.86
N HIS A 28 10.22 -0.43 9.48
CA HIS A 28 10.89 0.83 9.19
C HIS A 28 11.39 0.88 7.74
N TYR A 29 12.00 -0.21 7.25
CA TYR A 29 12.43 -0.34 5.86
C TYR A 29 11.27 -0.13 4.88
N CYS A 30 10.12 -0.76 5.10
CA CYS A 30 8.93 -0.59 4.25
C CYS A 30 8.31 0.82 4.34
N LEU A 31 8.51 1.54 5.44
CA LEU A 31 8.04 2.93 5.59
C LEU A 31 8.94 3.93 4.87
N GLU A 32 10.26 3.69 4.86
CA GLU A 32 11.24 4.52 4.14
C GLU A 32 11.30 4.19 2.65
N ASN A 33 11.17 2.91 2.30
CA ASN A 33 11.21 2.36 0.95
C ASN A 33 9.88 1.67 0.66
N PRO A 34 8.80 2.44 0.45
CA PRO A 34 7.50 1.85 0.17
C PRO A 34 7.59 0.99 -1.10
N PRO A 35 7.11 -0.25 -1.04
CA PRO A 35 7.23 -1.22 -2.15
C PRO A 35 6.48 -0.80 -3.41
N TYR A 36 5.58 0.18 -3.29
CA TYR A 36 4.91 0.83 -4.40
C TYR A 36 4.60 2.28 -4.04
N LYS A 37 4.49 3.14 -5.06
CA LYS A 37 4.08 4.53 -4.85
C LYS A 37 2.57 4.57 -4.66
N LEU A 38 2.13 5.19 -3.57
CA LEU A 38 0.73 5.56 -3.36
C LEU A 38 0.34 6.72 -4.28
N ASP A 39 0.38 6.48 -5.59
CA ASP A 39 0.07 7.45 -6.63
C ASP A 39 -1.17 7.03 -7.43
N TRP A 40 -1.63 7.92 -8.30
CA TRP A 40 -2.65 7.62 -9.28
C TRP A 40 -2.01 6.88 -10.46
N GLN A 41 -2.54 5.70 -10.76
CA GLN A 41 -2.14 4.95 -11.95
C GLN A 41 -3.33 4.80 -12.91
N ASP A 42 -3.00 4.87 -14.18
CA ASP A 42 -3.92 4.59 -15.27
C ASP A 42 -3.84 3.09 -15.59
N ILE A 43 -4.95 2.38 -15.42
CA ILE A 43 -5.06 0.95 -15.74
C ILE A 43 -5.99 0.74 -16.92
N GLU A 44 -5.75 -0.30 -17.71
CA GLU A 44 -6.66 -0.72 -18.76
C GLU A 44 -7.70 -1.72 -18.23
N VAL A 45 -8.98 -1.40 -18.40
CA VAL A 45 -10.11 -2.23 -17.97
C VAL A 45 -10.99 -2.53 -19.18
N PRO A 46 -11.36 -3.79 -19.44
CA PRO A 46 -12.28 -4.12 -20.53
C PRO A 46 -13.67 -3.52 -20.30
N VAL A 47 -14.24 -2.90 -21.33
CA VAL A 47 -15.56 -2.22 -21.25
C VAL A 47 -16.68 -3.20 -20.91
N SER A 48 -16.54 -4.47 -21.31
CA SER A 48 -17.44 -5.56 -20.92
C SER A 48 -16.70 -6.90 -20.95
N LYS A 49 -17.26 -7.91 -20.26
CA LYS A 49 -16.63 -9.24 -20.13
C LYS A 49 -16.45 -9.88 -21.51
N GLY A 50 -15.21 -10.08 -21.92
CA GLY A 50 -14.84 -10.66 -23.23
C GLY A 50 -14.71 -9.65 -24.37
N SER A 51 -14.85 -8.35 -24.12
CA SER A 51 -14.61 -7.30 -25.11
C SER A 51 -13.11 -7.14 -25.39
N LEU A 52 -12.75 -6.96 -26.66
CA LEU A 52 -11.41 -6.54 -27.08
C LEU A 52 -11.18 -5.03 -26.89
N ILE A 53 -12.25 -4.28 -26.57
CA ILE A 53 -12.19 -2.85 -26.31
C ILE A 53 -11.91 -2.64 -24.82
N THR A 54 -10.77 -2.02 -24.52
CA THR A 54 -10.36 -1.58 -23.18
C THR A 54 -10.52 -0.07 -23.05
N THR A 55 -10.83 0.38 -21.83
CA THR A 55 -10.86 1.79 -21.44
C THR A 55 -9.80 2.01 -20.38
N THR A 56 -9.17 3.18 -20.40
CA THR A 56 -8.23 3.60 -19.35
C THR A 56 -8.99 4.20 -18.17
N GLU A 57 -8.81 3.63 -16.98
CA GLU A 57 -9.35 4.13 -15.73
C GLU A 57 -8.22 4.59 -14.82
N ARG A 58 -8.38 5.78 -14.22
CA ARG A 58 -7.44 6.32 -13.27
C ARG A 58 -7.81 5.87 -11.86
N ILE A 59 -7.05 4.94 -11.31
CA ILE A 59 -7.28 4.39 -9.98
C ILE A 59 -6.18 4.80 -9.03
N ARG A 60 -6.52 4.84 -7.74
CA ARG A 60 -5.52 4.93 -6.68
C ARG A 60 -5.13 3.53 -6.26
N GLU A 61 -3.84 3.25 -6.25
CA GLU A 61 -3.35 1.97 -5.74
C GLU A 61 -3.64 1.84 -4.23
N THR A 62 -4.13 0.67 -3.87
CA THR A 62 -4.46 0.23 -2.53
C THR A 62 -4.00 -1.22 -2.40
N TYR A 63 -3.84 -1.70 -1.16
CA TYR A 63 -3.48 -3.10 -0.94
C TYR A 63 -4.43 -4.10 -1.64
N LYS A 64 -5.71 -3.76 -1.83
CA LYS A 64 -6.70 -4.65 -2.45
C LYS A 64 -6.58 -4.77 -3.96
N ASN A 65 -6.12 -3.73 -4.65
CA ASN A 65 -6.01 -3.68 -6.11
C ASN A 65 -4.54 -3.67 -6.60
N VAL A 66 -3.56 -3.71 -5.70
CA VAL A 66 -2.15 -3.89 -6.06
C VAL A 66 -1.95 -5.22 -6.80
N SER A 67 -1.11 -5.20 -7.85
CA SER A 67 -0.81 -6.38 -8.68
C SER A 67 -0.25 -7.53 -7.85
N GLN A 68 -0.49 -8.77 -8.29
CA GLN A 68 -0.03 -9.97 -7.60
C GLN A 68 1.51 -10.03 -7.54
N ASP A 69 2.21 -9.56 -8.58
CA ASP A 69 3.69 -9.49 -8.60
C ASP A 69 4.25 -8.68 -7.43
N ILE A 70 3.65 -7.52 -7.12
CA ILE A 70 4.04 -6.67 -5.99
C ILE A 70 3.77 -7.37 -4.65
N ARG A 71 2.67 -8.13 -4.55
CA ARG A 71 2.37 -8.93 -3.35
C ARG A 71 3.39 -10.04 -3.14
N ASP A 72 3.79 -10.69 -4.23
CA ASP A 72 4.74 -11.78 -4.19
C ASP A 72 6.15 -11.26 -3.84
N GLN A 73 6.57 -10.13 -4.41
CA GLN A 73 7.80 -9.42 -4.00
C GLN A 73 7.81 -9.08 -2.50
N LEU A 74 6.69 -8.56 -1.98
CA LEU A 74 6.55 -8.27 -0.56
C LEU A 74 6.69 -9.53 0.31
N ASN A 75 6.04 -10.62 -0.08
CA ASN A 75 6.12 -11.89 0.65
C ASN A 75 7.54 -12.49 0.62
N LEU A 76 8.30 -12.27 -0.45
CA LEU A 76 9.69 -12.71 -0.55
C LEU A 76 10.66 -11.90 0.33
N GLN A 77 10.41 -10.59 0.50
CA GLN A 77 11.19 -9.76 1.44
C GLN A 77 10.87 -10.04 2.91
N LEU A 78 9.74 -10.68 3.18
CA LEU A 78 9.29 -11.07 4.52
C LEU A 78 9.82 -12.46 4.94
N GLN A 79 10.52 -13.20 4.06
CA GLN A 79 11.06 -14.54 4.27
C GLN A 79 12.57 -14.52 4.58
#